data_AF-A0A931V6L8-F1
#
_entry.id   AF-A0A931V6L8-F1
#
_cell.length_a   1.000
_cell.length_b   1.000
_cell.length_c   1.000
_cell.angle_alpha   90.00
_cell.angle_beta   90.00
_cell.angle_gamma   90.00
#
_symmetry.space_group_name_H-M   'P 1'
#
loop_
_entity.id
_entity.type
_entity.pdbx_description
1 polymer ?
#
loop_
_entity_poly.entity_id
_entity_poly.type
_entity_poly.pdbx_seq_one_letter_code
_entity_poly.pdbx_strand_id
1 'polypeptide(L)'
;MPADGPDDPDDDFKDTNCDGIDGDKSRAIFVAPDGKDDAAGTLDAPVHSFAKAIERANELGKDVYACNGTYAENVVIAKAVRVFGGFDCKAGWKRTLDRA
;
A
#
# COMPACT_ATOMS: atom_id res chain seq x y z
N MET A 1 -2.82 24.64 -3.96
CA MET A 1 -2.96 24.11 -5.33
C MET A 1 -2.47 22.67 -5.23
N PRO A 2 -3.27 21.64 -5.54
CA PRO A 2 -2.73 20.28 -5.63
C PRO A 2 -1.68 20.29 -6.74
N ALA A 3 -0.50 19.74 -6.45
CA ALA A 3 0.53 19.58 -7.47
C ALA A 3 0.27 18.23 -8.14
N ASP A 4 0.03 18.23 -9.46
CA ASP A 4 -0.02 17.02 -10.30
C ASP A 4 1.39 16.40 -10.44
N GLY A 5 2.04 16.08 -9.33
CA GLY A 5 3.34 15.42 -9.24
C GLY A 5 3.18 13.96 -8.82
N PRO A 6 4.12 13.07 -9.18
CA PRO A 6 4.14 11.72 -8.65
C PRO A 6 4.32 11.78 -7.13
N ASP A 7 3.35 11.21 -6.40
CA ASP A 7 3.40 11.02 -4.96
C ASP A 7 3.80 9.57 -4.69
N ASP A 8 5.10 9.33 -4.58
CA ASP A 8 5.62 8.02 -4.23
C ASP A 8 5.89 8.03 -2.72
N PRO A 9 5.57 6.96 -1.96
CA PRO A 9 5.70 6.99 -0.50
C PRO A 9 7.16 7.17 -0.07
N ASP A 10 7.47 8.29 0.57
CA ASP A 10 8.83 8.66 0.95
C ASP A 10 8.95 9.02 2.44
N ASP A 11 10.12 9.51 2.85
CA ASP A 11 10.42 9.88 4.24
C ASP A 11 10.00 11.32 4.56
N ASP A 12 9.53 12.09 3.58
CA ASP A 12 8.95 13.42 3.77
C ASP A 12 7.48 13.34 4.21
N PHE A 13 6.82 12.19 4.03
CA PHE A 13 5.42 11.93 4.39
C PHE A 13 4.45 12.96 3.81
N LYS A 14 4.79 13.51 2.64
CA LYS A 14 4.00 14.56 2.00
C LYS A 14 2.99 13.91 1.09
N ASP A 15 1.74 14.26 1.31
CA ASP A 15 0.67 14.05 0.34
C ASP A 15 0.81 15.11 -0.77
N THR A 16 1.68 14.83 -1.75
CA THR A 16 2.05 15.78 -2.80
C THR A 16 0.91 16.01 -3.79
N ASN A 17 0.14 14.97 -4.07
CA ASN A 17 -1.02 15.01 -4.98
C ASN A 17 -2.33 15.37 -4.25
N CYS A 18 -2.29 15.58 -2.93
CA CYS A 18 -3.45 15.87 -2.07
C CYS A 18 -4.55 14.80 -2.14
N ASP A 19 -4.19 13.54 -2.39
CA ASP A 19 -5.16 12.43 -2.48
C ASP A 19 -5.54 11.86 -1.10
N GLY A 20 -4.84 12.26 -0.04
CA GLY A 20 -5.10 11.90 1.36
C GLY A 20 -4.20 10.81 1.93
N ILE A 21 -3.20 10.33 1.20
CA ILE A 21 -2.13 9.47 1.72
C ILE A 21 -0.75 9.99 1.27
N ASP A 22 0.31 9.43 1.84
CA ASP A 22 1.69 9.59 1.37
C ASP A 22 1.96 8.46 0.36
N GLY A 23 1.65 8.74 -0.91
CA GLY A 23 1.61 7.78 -2.01
C GLY A 23 0.42 7.98 -2.96
N ASP A 24 0.49 7.44 -4.18
CA ASP A 24 -0.66 7.49 -5.10
C ASP A 24 -1.59 6.26 -4.94
N LYS A 25 -2.82 6.47 -4.47
CA LYS A 25 -3.84 5.40 -4.28
C LYS A 25 -4.16 4.64 -5.56
N SER A 26 -4.07 5.30 -6.71
CA SER A 26 -4.37 4.70 -8.01
C SER A 26 -3.22 3.81 -8.51
N ARG A 27 -2.00 4.07 -8.04
CA ARG A 27 -0.77 3.34 -8.42
C ARG A 27 -0.34 2.26 -7.43
N ALA A 28 -1.15 1.98 -6.42
CA ALA A 28 -0.85 0.99 -5.39
C ALA A 28 -1.90 -0.13 -5.26
N ILE A 29 -1.45 -1.25 -4.69
CA ILE A 29 -2.24 -2.36 -4.18
C ILE A 29 -2.14 -2.35 -2.66
N PHE A 30 -3.28 -2.28 -2.01
CA PHE A 30 -3.40 -2.17 -0.57
C PHE A 30 -3.50 -3.57 0.06
N VAL A 31 -2.65 -3.86 1.03
CA VAL A 31 -2.65 -5.11 1.80
C VAL A 31 -2.88 -4.82 3.29
N ALA A 32 -3.80 -5.55 3.91
CA ALA A 32 -4.16 -5.39 5.31
C ALA A 32 -4.49 -6.75 5.96
N PRO A 33 -4.16 -6.98 7.25
CA PRO A 33 -4.39 -8.27 7.90
C PRO A 33 -5.88 -8.62 8.05
N ASP A 34 -6.76 -7.62 7.97
CA ASP A 34 -8.23 -7.75 7.98
C ASP A 34 -8.85 -7.70 6.58
N GLY A 35 -8.02 -7.66 5.53
CA GLY A 35 -8.44 -7.69 4.13
C GLY A 35 -8.92 -9.07 3.66
N LYS A 36 -9.12 -9.23 2.34
CA LYS A 36 -9.47 -10.52 1.70
C LYS A 36 -8.75 -10.72 0.38
N ASP A 37 -8.22 -11.91 0.11
CA ASP A 37 -7.43 -12.16 -1.12
C ASP A 37 -8.25 -12.05 -2.43
N ASP A 38 -9.57 -12.21 -2.34
CA ASP A 38 -10.50 -11.98 -3.46
C ASP A 38 -10.90 -10.50 -3.64
N ALA A 39 -10.56 -9.63 -2.69
CA ALA A 39 -10.87 -8.20 -2.75
C ALA A 39 -10.13 -7.48 -3.89
N ALA A 40 -10.53 -6.26 -4.23
CA ALA A 40 -9.95 -5.53 -5.36
C ALA A 40 -8.47 -5.14 -5.16
N GLY A 41 -7.98 -5.08 -3.92
CA GLY A 41 -6.67 -4.53 -3.57
C GLY A 41 -6.66 -3.00 -3.54
N THR A 42 -7.82 -2.39 -3.30
CA THR A 42 -7.98 -0.94 -3.16
C THR A 42 -8.01 -0.54 -1.69
N LEU A 43 -7.94 0.76 -1.42
CA LEU A 43 -8.01 1.31 -0.07
C LEU A 43 -9.25 0.82 0.72
N ASP A 44 -10.41 0.77 0.06
CA ASP A 44 -11.68 0.30 0.67
C ASP A 44 -11.82 -1.23 0.70
N ALA A 45 -11.02 -1.95 -0.09
CA ALA A 45 -11.09 -3.39 -0.24
C ALA A 45 -9.67 -3.98 -0.39
N PRO A 46 -8.86 -3.93 0.68
CA PRO A 46 -7.48 -4.39 0.63
C PRO A 46 -7.41 -5.92 0.55
N VAL A 47 -6.33 -6.42 -0.05
CA VAL A 47 -6.04 -7.86 -0.03
C VAL A 47 -5.50 -8.30 1.33
N HIS A 48 -5.66 -9.57 1.67
CA HIS A 48 -5.23 -10.11 2.95
C HIS A 48 -3.74 -10.45 2.98
N SER A 49 -3.24 -11.05 1.90
CA SER A 49 -1.88 -11.57 1.81
C SER A 49 -0.95 -10.71 0.94
N PHE A 50 0.33 -10.68 1.33
CA PHE A 50 1.40 -10.15 0.50
C PHE A 50 1.57 -10.94 -0.79
N ALA A 51 1.42 -12.27 -0.75
CA ALA A 51 1.46 -13.09 -1.96
C ALA A 51 0.47 -12.58 -3.01
N LYS A 52 -0.77 -12.31 -2.61
CA LYS A 52 -1.79 -11.79 -3.53
C LYS A 52 -1.55 -10.33 -3.93
N ALA A 53 -1.08 -9.51 -2.99
CA ALA A 53 -0.74 -8.12 -3.26
C ALA A 53 0.35 -8.01 -4.33
N ILE A 54 1.40 -8.83 -4.20
CA ILE A 54 2.55 -8.87 -5.10
C ILE A 54 2.17 -9.44 -6.46
N GLU A 55 1.32 -10.47 -6.51
CA GLU A 55 0.78 -11.00 -7.76
C GLU A 55 0.08 -9.88 -8.55
N ARG A 56 -0.87 -9.18 -7.91
CA ARG A 56 -1.62 -8.08 -8.57
C ARG A 56 -0.75 -6.88 -8.90
N ALA A 57 0.18 -6.52 -8.02
CA ALA A 57 1.13 -5.45 -8.25
C ALA A 57 1.97 -5.72 -9.51
N ASN A 58 2.43 -6.96 -9.69
CA ASN A 58 3.16 -7.37 -10.88
C ASN A 58 2.31 -7.41 -12.15
N GLU A 59 1.03 -7.79 -12.05
CA GLU A 59 0.10 -7.80 -13.18
C GLU A 59 -0.24 -6.39 -13.67
N LEU A 60 -0.41 -5.45 -12.72
CA LEU A 60 -0.89 -4.10 -13.00
C LEU A 60 0.23 -3.05 -13.05
N GLY A 61 1.49 -3.44 -12.75
CA GLY A 61 2.62 -2.52 -12.67
C GLY A 61 2.49 -1.49 -11.54
N LYS A 62 1.96 -1.92 -10.39
CA LYS A 62 1.66 -1.09 -9.22
C LYS A 62 2.61 -1.39 -8.06
N ASP A 63 2.60 -0.49 -7.08
CA ASP A 63 3.32 -0.67 -5.81
C ASP A 63 2.45 -1.40 -4.78
N VAL A 64 3.04 -1.91 -3.71
CA VAL A 64 2.30 -2.54 -2.61
C VAL A 64 2.38 -1.68 -1.37
N TYR A 65 1.22 -1.27 -0.84
CA TYR A 65 1.10 -0.49 0.39
C TYR A 65 0.55 -1.38 1.50
N ALA A 66 1.35 -1.57 2.54
CA ALA A 66 1.06 -2.48 3.62
C ALA A 66 0.60 -1.74 4.87
N CYS A 67 -0.59 -2.13 5.34
CA CYS A 67 -1.08 -1.70 6.63
C CYS A 67 -0.20 -2.24 7.76
N ASN A 68 -0.06 -1.48 8.84
CA ASN A 68 0.62 -1.94 10.03
C ASN A 68 -0.10 -3.18 10.62
N GLY A 69 0.68 -4.20 10.92
CA GLY A 69 0.17 -5.47 11.43
C GLY A 69 1.08 -6.65 11.14
N THR A 70 0.67 -7.81 11.64
CA THR A 70 1.41 -9.06 11.47
C THR A 70 0.78 -9.90 10.37
N TYR A 71 1.60 -10.34 9.42
CA TYR A 71 1.21 -11.19 8.31
C TYR A 71 1.93 -12.53 8.46
N ALA A 72 1.18 -13.56 8.88
CA ALA A 72 1.73 -14.90 9.10
C ALA A 72 1.71 -15.71 7.79
N GLU A 73 2.64 -15.41 6.89
CA GLU A 73 2.75 -16.07 5.58
C GLU A 73 4.20 -16.23 5.12
N ASN A 74 4.40 -17.05 4.09
CA ASN A 74 5.67 -17.10 3.36
C ASN A 74 5.51 -16.33 2.05
N VAL A 75 6.39 -15.36 1.81
CA VAL A 75 6.33 -14.51 0.61
C VAL A 75 7.42 -14.93 -0.38
N VAL A 76 7.01 -15.13 -1.64
CA VAL A 76 7.94 -15.41 -2.74
C VAL A 76 8.00 -14.21 -3.67
N ILE A 77 9.19 -13.61 -3.82
CA ILE A 77 9.43 -12.49 -4.72
C ILE A 77 9.98 -13.03 -6.05
N ALA A 78 9.08 -13.33 -6.98
CA ALA A 78 9.47 -13.84 -8.30
C ALA A 78 9.87 -12.73 -9.30
N LYS A 79 9.40 -11.50 -9.08
CA LYS A 79 9.66 -10.31 -9.89
C LYS A 79 9.88 -9.10 -8.98
N ALA A 80 10.59 -8.09 -9.49
CA ALA A 80 10.82 -6.86 -8.73
C ALA A 80 9.49 -6.14 -8.45
N VAL A 81 9.27 -5.80 -7.18
CA VAL A 81 8.09 -5.09 -6.68
C VAL A 81 8.52 -4.12 -5.59
N ARG A 82 7.94 -2.92 -5.54
CA ARG A 82 8.15 -1.98 -4.44
C ARG A 82 7.10 -2.22 -3.37
N VAL A 83 7.56 -2.39 -2.13
CA VAL A 83 6.70 -2.63 -0.97
C VAL A 83 6.97 -1.54 0.06
N PHE A 84 5.91 -0.88 0.49
CA PHE A 84 5.94 0.23 1.41
C PHE A 84 5.07 -0.09 2.63
N GLY A 85 5.66 -0.08 3.82
CA GLY A 85 4.95 -0.32 5.07
C GLY A 85 4.70 0.95 5.87
N GLY A 86 4.08 0.80 7.04
CA GLY A 86 3.83 1.90 7.97
C GLY A 86 2.53 2.67 7.70
N PHE A 87 1.64 2.14 6.87
CA PHE A 87 0.32 2.71 6.67
C PHE A 87 -0.60 2.33 7.83
N ASP A 88 -1.29 3.30 8.42
CA ASP A 88 -2.37 3.04 9.37
C ASP A 88 -3.71 2.92 8.61
N CYS A 89 -4.07 1.71 8.20
CA CYS A 89 -5.33 1.46 7.50
C CYS A 89 -6.58 1.75 8.35
N LYS A 90 -6.45 1.87 9.68
CA LYS A 90 -7.57 2.24 10.57
C LYS A 90 -7.73 3.75 10.71
N ALA A 91 -6.65 4.51 10.50
CA ALA A 91 -6.65 5.97 10.49
C ALA A 91 -6.65 6.56 9.07
N GLY A 92 -7.21 5.84 8.09
CA GLY A 92 -7.36 6.32 6.72
C GLY A 92 -6.12 6.17 5.84
N TRP A 93 -5.29 5.14 6.10
CA TRP A 93 -4.06 4.83 5.37
C TRP A 93 -3.02 5.95 5.42
N LYS A 94 -2.94 6.64 6.56
CA LYS A 94 -1.88 7.62 6.78
C LYS A 94 -0.57 6.91 7.08
N ARG A 95 0.53 7.34 6.48
CA ARG A 95 1.88 6.98 6.95
C ARG A 95 2.32 7.98 8.00
N THR A 96 2.81 7.45 9.11
CA THR A 96 3.45 8.24 10.16
C THR A 96 4.71 7.53 10.62
N LEU A 97 5.69 8.27 11.15
CA LEU A 97 6.90 7.71 11.76
C LEU A 97 6.64 6.80 12.97
N ASP A 98 5.40 6.75 13.48
CA ASP A 98 5.04 5.94 14.64
C ASP A 98 5.10 4.44 14.27
N ARG A 99 6.29 3.87 14.44
CA ARG A 99 6.54 2.43 14.36
C ARG A 99 6.06 1.81 15.66
N ALA A 100 4.76 1.54 15.75
CA ALA A 100 4.17 0.70 16.79
C ALA A 100 4.24 -0.78 16.38
#